data_AF-A0AAD3TUA7-F1
#
_entry.id   AF-A0AAD3TUA7-F1
#
_cell.length_a   1.000
_cell.length_b   1.000
_cell.length_c   1.000
_cell.angle_alpha   90.00
_cell.angle_beta   90.00
_cell.angle_gamma   90.00
#
_symmetry.space_group_name_H-M   'P 1'
#
loop_
_entity.id
_entity.type
_entity.pdbx_description
1 polymer ?
#
loop_
_entity_poly.entity_id
_entity_poly.type
_entity_poly.pdbx_seq_one_letter_code
_entity_poly.pdbx_strand_id
1 'polypeptide(L)'
;MIARVRVAFFVMVMLFLLFLSSHMSLQPGGLGQLPSTNARRYIHCLLGAKDTVDQAAIRAWEIARATHHTGTGARVHRFLEKAKRGEPFTVAAIGGSVSKGRGLVIPSADYHVHPPLDAGMGASTLYSHENFNVLVFEWLNATFPHPGNTFVNGAQGGVGAGYFAWCFKEHIAPAPDLVLIELGVNDLLSLDTMPKYEHLVRSVLELDSGPAVINLETFTTLFPSLVSSSALHGDVLAFYDVPSLSIRDILLPRILADPHTQLPRWFRTGSDVNPGDDKVREWGGVPVDLMHISAKGHALAAGLIINYLSQQLSIVSPGGLMGSLSAKRVLRAAQRVYEVPSTRLTASFNPSGMPGRRPPVCRSMNSPRLHAGVSGTTSDKKGAQGIQFATNSGWKAWAWDEKRYMVAREPGSLVTFNFVTAETEAVETYDEPMDDPIAEYEPHPETRAGRETGRPDHYETGRRRGRAAAGAKEQPRRLRSEAKGTVAIGYQRSAHYGLGSVWCWVDSNRNDGVRLDGYWDIKERNMGVVDKVADGLAPGPHRLSCELLSDTLDTKAGKEFRLFAIMHD
;
A
#
# COMPACT_ATOMS: atom_id res chain seq x y z
N MET A 1 18.37 -57.96 4.50
CA MET A 1 18.09 -57.71 3.07
C MET A 1 17.36 -56.39 2.82
N ILE A 2 16.36 -56.01 3.62
CA ILE A 2 15.53 -54.80 3.44
C ILE A 2 16.29 -53.47 3.65
N ALA A 3 17.30 -53.42 4.53
CA ALA A 3 18.10 -52.20 4.75
C ALA A 3 19.03 -51.83 3.57
N ARG A 4 19.52 -52.83 2.82
CA ARG A 4 20.39 -52.60 1.65
C ARG A 4 19.61 -52.10 0.42
N VAL A 5 18.33 -52.44 0.32
CA VAL A 5 17.45 -51.98 -0.77
C VAL A 5 17.04 -50.51 -0.58
N ARG A 6 16.85 -50.05 0.66
CA ARG A 6 16.52 -48.64 0.95
C ARG A 6 17.68 -47.69 0.67
N VAL A 7 18.92 -48.09 0.97
CA VAL A 7 20.12 -47.29 0.66
C VAL A 7 20.37 -47.24 -0.85
N ALA A 8 20.20 -48.35 -1.57
CA ALA A 8 20.31 -48.38 -3.02
C ALA A 8 19.26 -47.52 -3.72
N PHE A 9 18.02 -47.50 -3.21
CA PHE A 9 16.95 -46.64 -3.73
C PHE A 9 17.22 -45.15 -3.48
N PHE A 10 17.75 -44.79 -2.30
CA PHE A 10 18.10 -43.40 -1.98
C PHE A 10 19.28 -42.89 -2.82
N VAL A 11 20.30 -43.72 -3.04
CA VAL A 11 21.45 -43.39 -3.89
C VAL A 11 21.04 -43.28 -5.36
N MET A 12 20.12 -44.13 -5.82
CA MET A 12 19.59 -44.07 -7.18
C MET A 12 18.71 -42.83 -7.41
N VAL A 13 17.91 -42.40 -6.43
CA VAL A 13 17.12 -41.16 -6.51
C VAL A 13 18.02 -39.92 -6.46
N MET A 14 19.08 -39.91 -5.65
CA MET A 14 20.06 -38.81 -5.66
C MET A 14 20.83 -38.73 -6.98
N LEU A 15 21.24 -39.87 -7.54
CA LEU A 15 21.91 -39.92 -8.84
C LEU A 15 20.97 -39.51 -9.98
N PHE A 16 19.68 -39.83 -9.89
CA PHE A 16 18.67 -39.40 -10.86
C PHE A 16 18.38 -37.89 -10.77
N LEU A 17 18.35 -37.32 -9.56
CA LEU A 17 18.24 -35.88 -9.35
C LEU A 17 19.49 -35.12 -9.83
N LEU A 18 20.69 -35.69 -9.63
CA LEU A 18 21.93 -35.16 -10.18
C LEU A 18 21.98 -35.26 -11.71
N PHE A 19 21.44 -36.33 -12.31
CA PHE A 19 21.33 -36.47 -13.76
C PHE A 19 20.29 -35.51 -14.39
N LEU A 20 19.15 -35.26 -13.73
CA LEU A 20 18.20 -34.23 -14.18
C LEU A 20 18.79 -32.81 -14.08
N SER A 21 19.60 -32.54 -13.04
CA SER A 21 20.28 -31.24 -12.90
C SER A 21 21.37 -30.99 -13.97
N SER A 22 21.87 -32.03 -14.63
CA SER A 22 22.92 -31.93 -15.65
C SER A 22 22.41 -32.02 -17.09
N HIS A 23 21.11 -32.30 -17.32
CA HIS A 23 20.50 -32.34 -18.66
C HIS A 23 19.29 -31.42 -18.88
N MET A 24 18.89 -30.61 -17.90
CA MET A 24 18.14 -29.37 -18.18
C MET A 24 19.09 -28.23 -18.56
N SER A 25 19.77 -28.39 -19.69
CA SER A 25 20.26 -27.24 -20.43
C SER A 25 19.04 -26.57 -21.06
N LEU A 26 18.38 -25.71 -20.27
CA LEU A 26 17.53 -24.67 -20.82
C LEU A 26 18.41 -23.88 -21.78
N GLN A 27 18.15 -24.04 -23.08
CA GLN A 27 18.73 -23.17 -24.10
C GLN A 27 18.58 -21.71 -23.62
N PRO A 28 19.62 -20.89 -23.68
CA PRO A 28 19.54 -19.47 -23.36
C PRO A 28 18.79 -18.75 -24.49
N GLY A 29 17.49 -18.99 -24.59
CA GLY A 29 16.57 -18.29 -25.49
C GLY A 29 15.98 -17.10 -24.76
N GLY A 30 16.33 -15.89 -25.21
CA GLY A 30 15.45 -14.72 -25.03
C GLY A 30 15.83 -13.66 -23.99
N LEU A 31 17.05 -13.64 -23.45
CA LEU A 31 17.58 -12.42 -22.78
C LEU A 31 18.23 -11.45 -23.79
N GLY A 32 18.05 -11.67 -25.09
CA GLY A 32 18.84 -11.04 -26.15
C GLY A 32 18.51 -9.59 -26.53
N GLN A 33 17.38 -9.02 -26.10
CA GLN A 33 16.95 -7.68 -26.55
C GLN A 33 16.31 -6.84 -25.43
N LEU A 34 16.89 -6.87 -24.24
CA LEU A 34 16.73 -5.76 -23.29
C LEU A 34 17.59 -4.59 -23.78
N PRO A 35 17.09 -3.34 -23.82
CA PRO A 35 17.92 -2.16 -24.02
C PRO A 35 19.14 -2.23 -23.09
N SER A 36 20.31 -1.86 -23.58
CA SER A 36 21.54 -1.85 -22.77
C SER A 36 21.49 -0.73 -21.72
N THR A 37 20.68 -0.92 -20.67
CA THR A 37 20.57 0.02 -19.55
C THR A 37 21.25 -0.58 -18.32
N ASN A 38 21.75 0.30 -17.45
CA ASN A 38 22.38 -0.05 -16.17
C ASN A 38 21.53 -1.02 -15.32
N ALA A 39 20.20 -0.98 -15.48
CA ALA A 39 19.23 -1.87 -14.84
C ALA A 39 19.57 -3.36 -15.05
N ARG A 40 19.93 -3.78 -16.27
CA ARG A 40 20.25 -5.18 -16.56
C ARG A 40 21.47 -5.67 -15.79
N ARG A 41 22.49 -4.82 -15.62
CA ARG A 41 23.73 -5.14 -14.89
C ARG A 41 23.47 -5.24 -13.38
N TYR A 42 22.61 -4.38 -12.83
CA TYR A 42 22.21 -4.42 -11.43
C TYR A 42 21.28 -5.60 -11.13
N ILE A 43 20.29 -5.86 -11.97
CA ILE A 43 19.35 -6.99 -11.85
C ILE A 43 20.11 -8.33 -11.92
N HIS A 44 21.03 -8.52 -12.88
CA HIS A 44 21.86 -9.73 -12.92
C HIS A 44 22.74 -9.91 -11.69
N CYS A 45 23.22 -8.82 -11.08
CA CYS A 45 24.02 -8.86 -9.86
C CYS A 45 23.16 -9.17 -8.62
N LEU A 46 21.89 -8.76 -8.59
CA LEU A 46 20.90 -9.03 -7.53
C LEU A 46 20.26 -10.43 -7.65
N LEU A 47 20.15 -10.98 -8.86
CA LEU A 47 19.70 -12.34 -9.12
C LEU A 47 20.81 -13.41 -8.99
N GLY A 48 22.04 -13.02 -8.62
CA GLY A 48 23.10 -13.96 -8.26
C GLY A 48 23.65 -14.81 -9.40
N ALA A 49 23.52 -14.36 -10.65
CA ALA A 49 23.87 -15.15 -11.84
C ALA A 49 25.37 -15.55 -11.96
N LYS A 50 26.23 -15.11 -11.03
CA LYS A 50 27.67 -15.42 -10.96
C LYS A 50 28.16 -15.71 -9.53
N ASP A 51 27.26 -15.97 -8.60
CA ASP A 51 27.63 -16.17 -7.21
C ASP A 51 28.38 -17.49 -7.00
N THR A 52 29.37 -17.49 -6.10
CA THR A 52 29.84 -18.72 -5.47
C THR A 52 28.74 -19.31 -4.57
N VAL A 53 28.89 -20.58 -4.16
CA VAL A 53 27.93 -21.24 -3.25
C VAL A 53 27.73 -20.43 -1.96
N ASP A 54 28.83 -19.94 -1.37
CA ASP A 54 28.77 -19.14 -0.15
C ASP A 54 28.10 -17.78 -0.37
N GLN A 55 28.36 -17.13 -1.51
CA GLN A 55 27.71 -15.87 -1.87
C GLN A 55 26.21 -16.04 -2.09
N ALA A 56 25.80 -17.13 -2.73
CA ALA A 56 24.40 -17.47 -2.93
C ALA A 56 23.70 -17.74 -1.59
N ALA A 57 24.37 -18.46 -0.67
CA ALA A 57 23.84 -18.74 0.66
C ALA A 57 23.66 -17.46 1.51
N ILE A 58 24.65 -16.57 1.51
CA ILE A 58 24.56 -15.27 2.19
C ILE A 58 23.41 -14.46 1.60
N ARG A 59 23.33 -14.36 0.27
CA ARG A 59 22.26 -13.62 -0.41
C ARG A 59 20.87 -14.18 -0.03
N ALA A 60 20.70 -15.50 -0.03
CA ALA A 60 19.45 -16.13 0.35
C ALA A 60 19.05 -15.77 1.79
N TRP A 61 20.01 -15.77 2.72
CA TRP A 61 19.77 -15.33 4.10
C TRP A 61 19.39 -13.84 4.18
N GLU A 62 20.03 -12.98 3.40
CA GLU A 62 19.71 -11.55 3.39
C GLU A 62 18.32 -11.26 2.84
N ILE A 63 17.93 -11.95 1.77
CA ILE A 63 16.59 -11.86 1.18
C ILE A 63 15.55 -12.37 2.17
N ALA A 64 15.81 -13.51 2.82
CA ALA A 64 14.91 -14.06 3.83
C ALA A 64 14.72 -13.09 5.00
N ARG A 65 15.80 -12.49 5.49
CA ARG A 65 15.74 -11.47 6.54
C ARG A 65 15.01 -10.20 6.11
N ALA A 66 15.14 -9.80 4.85
CA ALA A 66 14.46 -8.65 4.28
C ALA A 66 12.97 -8.88 4.02
N THR A 67 12.50 -10.12 4.09
CA THR A 67 11.10 -10.48 3.85
C THR A 67 10.35 -10.50 5.17
N HIS A 68 9.64 -9.41 5.49
CA HIS A 68 8.88 -9.28 6.74
C HIS A 68 7.64 -10.16 6.75
N HIS A 69 6.97 -10.24 5.61
CA HIS A 69 5.81 -11.10 5.41
C HIS A 69 5.80 -11.57 3.97
N THR A 70 5.78 -12.87 3.73
CA THR A 70 5.74 -13.43 2.36
C THR A 70 4.32 -13.43 1.80
N GLY A 71 3.32 -13.63 2.66
CA GLY A 71 1.95 -13.91 2.25
C GLY A 71 1.79 -15.20 1.44
N THR A 72 0.56 -15.51 1.05
CA THR A 72 0.26 -16.66 0.18
C THR A 72 0.57 -16.40 -1.28
N GLY A 73 0.72 -15.13 -1.66
CA GLY A 73 0.93 -14.70 -3.03
C GLY A 73 -0.28 -14.86 -3.94
N ALA A 74 -1.47 -15.22 -3.44
CA ALA A 74 -2.63 -15.56 -4.26
C ALA A 74 -2.98 -14.48 -5.31
N ARG A 75 -2.97 -13.19 -4.93
CA ARG A 75 -3.23 -12.08 -5.87
C ARG A 75 -2.08 -11.87 -6.85
N VAL A 76 -0.84 -12.01 -6.38
CA VAL A 76 0.38 -11.91 -7.20
C VAL A 76 0.40 -13.02 -8.25
N HIS A 77 0.03 -14.25 -7.88
CA HIS A 77 -0.11 -15.38 -8.80
C HIS A 77 -1.15 -15.10 -9.89
N ARG A 78 -2.32 -14.54 -9.54
CA ARG A 78 -3.33 -14.15 -10.55
C ARG A 78 -2.79 -13.11 -11.54
N PHE A 79 -2.08 -12.11 -11.04
CA PHE A 79 -1.43 -11.09 -11.86
C PHE A 79 -0.38 -11.71 -12.81
N LEU A 80 0.52 -12.53 -12.28
CA LEU A 80 1.56 -13.19 -13.08
C LEU A 80 0.97 -14.15 -14.12
N GLU A 81 -0.09 -14.88 -13.79
CA GLU A 81 -0.80 -15.73 -14.74
C GLU A 81 -1.48 -14.90 -15.84
N LYS A 82 -2.04 -13.72 -15.53
CA LYS A 82 -2.54 -12.79 -16.55
C LYS A 82 -1.42 -12.34 -17.49
N ALA A 83 -0.29 -11.90 -16.94
CA ALA A 83 0.86 -11.48 -17.72
C ALA A 83 1.44 -12.61 -18.61
N LYS A 84 1.51 -13.85 -18.08
CA LYS A 84 1.94 -15.04 -18.85
C LYS A 84 1.04 -15.37 -20.04
N ARG A 85 -0.25 -15.03 -19.97
CA ARG A 85 -1.18 -15.20 -21.10
C ARG A 85 -1.01 -14.13 -22.18
N GLY A 86 -0.08 -13.18 -22.00
CA GLY A 86 0.16 -12.09 -22.94
C GLY A 86 -0.91 -11.00 -22.89
N GLU A 87 -1.73 -10.96 -21.83
CA GLU A 87 -2.73 -9.91 -21.64
C GLU A 87 -2.05 -8.62 -21.14
N PRO A 88 -2.52 -7.42 -21.54
CA PRO A 88 -2.00 -6.15 -21.03
C PRO A 88 -2.24 -6.02 -19.54
N PHE A 89 -1.29 -5.38 -18.84
CA PHE A 89 -1.45 -5.06 -17.44
C PHE A 89 -1.08 -3.62 -17.07
N THR A 90 -1.65 -3.15 -15.97
CA THR A 90 -1.35 -1.84 -15.38
C THR A 90 -0.68 -1.99 -14.02
N VAL A 91 0.51 -1.40 -13.87
CA VAL A 91 1.21 -1.28 -12.58
C VAL A 91 1.03 0.14 -12.06
N ALA A 92 0.68 0.28 -10.78
CA ALA A 92 0.63 1.56 -10.09
C ALA A 92 1.56 1.57 -8.88
N ALA A 93 2.05 2.75 -8.50
CA ALA A 93 2.79 2.96 -7.26
C ALA A 93 2.09 4.01 -6.39
N ILE A 94 2.02 3.75 -5.09
CA ILE A 94 1.58 4.67 -4.05
C ILE A 94 2.75 4.84 -3.08
N GLY A 95 3.14 6.08 -2.81
CA GLY A 95 4.20 6.29 -1.84
C GLY A 95 4.64 7.73 -1.67
N GLY A 96 5.66 7.89 -0.83
CA GLY A 96 6.21 9.18 -0.47
C GLY A 96 7.26 9.75 -1.43
N SER A 97 8.17 10.54 -0.89
CA SER A 97 9.23 11.19 -1.68
C SER A 97 10.23 10.20 -2.26
N VAL A 98 10.53 9.10 -1.56
CA VAL A 98 11.40 8.04 -2.07
C VAL A 98 10.74 7.37 -3.27
N SER A 99 9.51 6.89 -3.15
CA SER A 99 8.72 6.37 -4.28
C SER A 99 8.63 7.33 -5.48
N LYS A 100 8.51 8.63 -5.22
CA LYS A 100 8.52 9.66 -6.26
C LYS A 100 9.87 9.77 -6.98
N GLY A 101 10.97 9.37 -6.35
CA GLY A 101 12.33 9.40 -6.91
C GLY A 101 13.25 10.45 -6.31
N ARG A 102 12.87 11.08 -5.18
CA ARG A 102 13.75 12.00 -4.46
C ARG A 102 14.97 11.22 -3.95
N GLY A 103 16.17 11.70 -4.26
CA GLY A 103 17.42 10.98 -3.99
C GLY A 103 18.15 10.53 -5.26
N LEU A 104 17.45 10.56 -6.40
CA LEU A 104 18.01 10.28 -7.71
C LEU A 104 18.45 11.55 -8.43
N VAL A 105 19.35 11.40 -9.40
CA VAL A 105 19.67 12.47 -10.33
C VAL A 105 18.40 12.73 -11.15
N ILE A 106 17.96 13.99 -11.14
CA ILE A 106 16.87 14.43 -11.99
C ILE A 106 17.36 14.26 -13.43
N PRO A 107 16.64 13.54 -14.31
CA PRO A 107 17.00 13.48 -15.73
C PRO A 107 17.20 14.91 -16.24
N SER A 108 18.16 15.16 -17.14
CA SER A 108 18.30 16.50 -17.73
C SER A 108 16.97 16.94 -18.36
N ALA A 109 16.76 18.25 -18.58
CA ALA A 109 15.49 18.77 -19.08
C ALA A 109 14.98 18.06 -20.35
N ASP A 110 15.90 17.57 -21.19
CA ASP A 110 15.62 16.81 -22.42
C ASP A 110 15.13 15.35 -22.17
N TYR A 111 15.31 14.83 -20.96
CA TYR A 111 14.92 13.48 -20.52
C TYR A 111 13.86 13.50 -19.40
N HIS A 112 13.23 14.64 -19.13
CA HIS A 112 11.97 14.61 -18.40
C HIS A 112 10.99 13.78 -19.22
N VAL A 113 10.85 12.49 -18.88
CA VAL A 113 9.72 11.70 -19.33
C VAL A 113 8.53 12.29 -18.59
N HIS A 114 7.93 13.30 -19.21
CA HIS A 114 6.63 13.78 -18.81
C HIS A 114 5.69 12.57 -18.89
N PRO A 115 4.86 12.33 -17.86
CA PRO A 115 3.81 11.35 -18.01
C PRO A 115 3.01 11.68 -19.28
N PRO A 116 2.52 10.68 -20.02
CA PRO A 116 1.68 10.93 -21.19
C PRO A 116 0.61 12.00 -20.89
N LEU A 117 0.38 12.92 -21.84
CA LEU A 117 -0.56 14.06 -21.67
C LEU A 117 -1.98 13.61 -21.26
N ASP A 118 -2.32 12.35 -21.53
CA ASP A 118 -3.57 11.67 -21.22
C ASP A 118 -3.53 10.84 -19.92
N ALA A 119 -2.37 10.70 -19.27
CA ALA A 119 -2.23 9.84 -18.10
C ALA A 119 -2.98 10.37 -16.86
N GLY A 120 -3.34 11.66 -16.84
CA GLY A 120 -4.14 12.23 -15.75
C GLY A 120 -3.55 11.96 -14.36
N MET A 121 -2.21 12.04 -14.21
CA MET A 121 -1.49 11.65 -12.98
C MET A 121 -1.03 12.80 -12.07
N GLY A 122 -1.09 12.56 -10.76
CA GLY A 122 -0.63 13.42 -9.65
C GLY A 122 0.82 13.89 -9.77
N ALA A 123 1.11 15.01 -9.07
CA ALA A 123 2.34 15.83 -9.12
C ALA A 123 3.53 15.27 -9.91
N SER A 124 3.87 15.92 -11.04
CA SER A 124 5.09 15.76 -11.86
C SER A 124 6.01 14.64 -11.36
N THR A 125 5.69 13.42 -11.76
CA THR A 125 6.44 12.23 -11.36
C THR A 125 7.86 12.37 -11.88
N LEU A 126 8.86 12.31 -11.00
CA LEU A 126 10.25 12.22 -11.43
C LEU A 126 10.46 10.83 -12.02
N TYR A 127 10.26 10.71 -13.33
CA TYR A 127 10.52 9.49 -14.06
C TYR A 127 12.03 9.36 -14.28
N SER A 128 12.71 8.84 -13.27
CA SER A 128 14.10 8.39 -13.41
C SER A 128 14.13 6.90 -13.69
N HIS A 129 14.93 6.45 -14.65
CA HIS A 129 15.20 5.03 -14.90
C HIS A 129 15.88 4.34 -13.71
N GLU A 130 16.39 5.10 -12.75
CA GLU A 130 16.97 4.57 -11.51
C GLU A 130 15.92 4.42 -10.39
N ASN A 131 14.68 4.88 -10.60
CA ASN A 131 13.61 4.74 -9.62
C ASN A 131 13.21 3.28 -9.46
N PHE A 132 13.03 2.83 -8.22
CA PHE A 132 12.78 1.43 -7.93
C PHE A 132 11.46 0.94 -8.55
N ASN A 133 10.41 1.77 -8.56
CA ASN A 133 9.13 1.43 -9.17
C ASN A 133 9.27 1.26 -10.68
N VAL A 134 10.05 2.14 -11.33
CA VAL A 134 10.35 2.08 -12.77
C VAL A 134 11.14 0.83 -13.09
N LEU A 135 12.18 0.51 -12.31
CA LEU A 135 12.98 -0.71 -12.49
C LEU A 135 12.14 -1.99 -12.38
N VAL A 136 11.18 -2.05 -11.44
CA VAL A 136 10.24 -3.19 -11.34
C VAL A 136 9.35 -3.28 -12.59
N PHE A 137 8.79 -2.16 -13.04
CA PHE A 137 7.96 -2.15 -14.25
C PHE A 137 8.75 -2.51 -15.51
N GLU A 138 9.96 -1.97 -15.70
CA GLU A 138 10.83 -2.30 -16.83
C GLU A 138 11.16 -3.80 -16.86
N TRP A 139 11.41 -4.41 -15.70
CA TRP A 139 11.61 -5.86 -15.59
C TRP A 139 10.35 -6.65 -15.97
N LEU A 140 9.16 -6.25 -15.47
CA LEU A 140 7.89 -6.87 -15.83
C LEU A 140 7.61 -6.75 -17.33
N ASN A 141 7.80 -5.56 -17.91
CA ASN A 141 7.53 -5.28 -19.31
C ASN A 141 8.51 -6.02 -20.25
N ALA A 142 9.75 -6.23 -19.81
CA ALA A 142 10.70 -7.06 -20.55
C ALA A 142 10.40 -8.57 -20.43
N THR A 143 9.89 -9.00 -19.28
CA THR A 143 9.54 -10.41 -19.02
C THR A 143 8.24 -10.81 -19.74
N PHE A 144 7.27 -9.90 -19.80
CA PHE A 144 5.95 -10.10 -20.41
C PHE A 144 5.64 -8.93 -21.37
N PRO A 145 6.29 -8.89 -22.54
CA PRO A 145 6.18 -7.77 -23.46
C PRO A 145 4.78 -7.67 -24.05
N HIS A 146 4.14 -6.51 -23.89
CA HIS A 146 2.87 -6.19 -24.51
C HIS A 146 2.74 -4.66 -24.69
N PRO A 147 2.30 -4.15 -25.87
CA PRO A 147 2.25 -2.69 -26.13
C PRO A 147 1.25 -1.93 -25.26
N GLY A 148 0.26 -2.63 -24.71
CA GLY A 148 -0.73 -2.08 -23.79
C GLY A 148 -0.34 -2.12 -22.31
N ASN A 149 0.90 -2.50 -21.97
CA ASN A 149 1.37 -2.42 -20.58
C ASN A 149 1.55 -0.96 -20.17
N THR A 150 1.05 -0.59 -19.00
CA THR A 150 1.10 0.80 -18.51
C THR A 150 1.65 0.88 -17.10
N PHE A 151 2.36 1.95 -16.79
CA PHE A 151 2.84 2.25 -15.45
C PHE A 151 2.43 3.64 -14.99
N VAL A 152 1.94 3.72 -13.75
CA VAL A 152 1.50 4.95 -13.09
C VAL A 152 2.25 5.11 -11.78
N ASN A 153 3.13 6.11 -11.68
CA ASN A 153 3.73 6.46 -10.39
C ASN A 153 2.85 7.50 -9.67
N GLY A 154 1.96 7.07 -8.80
CA GLY A 154 1.09 7.94 -8.02
C GLY A 154 1.73 8.55 -6.77
N ALA A 155 3.06 8.50 -6.64
CA ALA A 155 3.74 8.93 -5.42
C ALA A 155 3.75 10.46 -5.25
N GLN A 156 3.49 10.89 -4.01
CA GLN A 156 3.43 12.30 -3.62
C GLN A 156 4.39 12.53 -2.45
N GLY A 157 5.34 13.45 -2.65
CA GLY A 157 6.37 13.72 -1.65
C GLY A 157 5.80 14.39 -0.39
N GLY A 158 6.10 13.83 0.78
CA GLY A 158 5.78 14.42 2.08
C GLY A 158 4.34 14.23 2.53
N VAL A 159 3.69 13.14 2.12
CA VAL A 159 2.40 12.68 2.64
C VAL A 159 2.48 11.18 2.97
N GLY A 160 1.63 10.70 3.87
CA GLY A 160 1.62 9.32 4.36
C GLY A 160 0.32 8.58 4.08
N ALA A 161 0.08 7.46 4.78
CA ALA A 161 -1.14 6.67 4.68
C ALA A 161 -2.39 7.47 5.01
N GLY A 162 -2.31 8.42 5.95
CA GLY A 162 -3.43 9.30 6.27
C GLY A 162 -3.98 10.06 5.06
N TYR A 163 -3.14 10.37 4.08
CA TYR A 163 -3.56 10.98 2.82
C TYR A 163 -3.99 9.96 1.79
N PHE A 164 -3.15 8.95 1.54
CA PHE A 164 -3.43 7.98 0.49
C PHE A 164 -4.63 7.09 0.79
N ALA A 165 -4.95 6.82 2.06
CA ALA A 165 -6.17 6.11 2.45
C ALA A 165 -7.44 6.72 1.82
N TRP A 166 -7.43 8.03 1.60
CA TRP A 166 -8.52 8.73 0.96
C TRP A 166 -8.28 9.06 -0.50
N CYS A 167 -7.05 9.47 -0.82
CA CYS A 167 -6.73 10.12 -2.08
C CYS A 167 -6.02 9.21 -3.07
N PHE A 168 -5.77 7.93 -2.79
CA PHE A 168 -5.03 7.07 -3.72
C PHE A 168 -5.67 7.04 -5.12
N LYS A 169 -7.01 7.04 -5.20
CA LYS A 169 -7.74 7.07 -6.47
C LYS A 169 -7.38 8.28 -7.31
N GLU A 170 -7.01 9.42 -6.70
CA GLU A 170 -6.57 10.62 -7.41
C GLU A 170 -5.21 10.46 -8.10
N HIS A 171 -4.42 9.48 -7.68
CA HIS A 171 -3.03 9.32 -8.08
C HIS A 171 -2.74 8.07 -8.91
N ILE A 172 -3.63 7.06 -8.85
CA ILE A 172 -3.45 5.80 -9.58
C ILE A 172 -4.50 5.59 -10.68
N ALA A 173 -4.18 4.68 -11.61
CA ALA A 173 -5.14 4.23 -12.62
C ALA A 173 -6.41 3.63 -11.97
N PRO A 174 -7.60 3.73 -12.59
CA PRO A 174 -8.84 3.20 -12.00
C PRO A 174 -8.86 1.68 -11.76
N ALA A 175 -8.15 0.90 -12.60
CA ALA A 175 -8.15 -0.56 -12.56
C ALA A 175 -6.72 -1.10 -12.68
N PRO A 176 -5.86 -0.91 -11.66
CA PRO A 176 -4.52 -1.48 -11.67
C PRO A 176 -4.58 -3.00 -11.48
N ASP A 177 -3.58 -3.70 -12.01
CA ASP A 177 -3.37 -5.14 -11.77
C ASP A 177 -2.36 -5.41 -10.65
N LEU A 178 -1.38 -4.50 -10.48
CA LEU A 178 -0.38 -4.52 -9.41
C LEU A 178 -0.24 -3.12 -8.82
N VAL A 179 -0.25 -3.02 -7.50
CA VAL A 179 0.03 -1.79 -6.75
C VAL A 179 1.24 -1.98 -5.85
N LEU A 180 2.26 -1.15 -6.04
CA LEU A 180 3.43 -1.07 -5.15
C LEU A 180 3.17 0.01 -4.09
N ILE A 181 3.35 -0.30 -2.81
CA ILE A 181 3.14 0.65 -1.70
C ILE A 181 4.46 0.84 -0.95
N GLU A 182 4.84 2.10 -0.66
CA GLU A 182 6.02 2.42 0.16
C GLU A 182 5.79 3.73 0.93
N LEU A 183 5.65 3.61 2.25
CA LEU A 183 5.33 4.72 3.17
C LEU A 183 6.12 4.68 4.50
N GLY A 184 7.09 3.77 4.63
CA GLY A 184 7.80 3.46 5.89
C GLY A 184 8.57 4.62 6.53
N VAL A 185 8.88 5.67 5.74
CA VAL A 185 9.55 6.89 6.21
C VAL A 185 8.57 8.06 6.41
N ASN A 186 7.43 8.03 5.71
CA ASN A 186 6.47 9.11 5.68
C ASN A 186 5.53 9.10 6.89
N ASP A 187 5.05 7.92 7.27
CA ASP A 187 4.15 7.80 8.40
C ASP A 187 4.89 7.97 9.74
N LEU A 188 4.15 8.48 10.73
CA LEU A 188 4.66 8.70 12.07
C LEU A 188 4.63 7.38 12.85
N LEU A 189 5.58 7.21 13.78
CA LEU A 189 5.55 6.12 14.75
C LEU A 189 4.50 6.45 15.83
N SER A 190 3.23 6.23 15.48
CA SER A 190 2.07 6.52 16.32
C SER A 190 0.96 5.52 15.99
N LEU A 191 0.25 5.05 17.01
CA LEU A 191 -0.80 4.03 16.86
C LEU A 191 -1.96 4.48 15.96
N ASP A 192 -2.16 5.79 15.79
CA ASP A 192 -3.14 6.34 14.85
C ASP A 192 -2.78 6.06 13.38
N THR A 193 -1.54 5.69 13.08
CA THR A 193 -1.10 5.23 11.75
C THR A 193 -1.76 3.91 11.37
N MET A 194 -1.96 2.97 12.30
CA MET A 194 -2.52 1.64 11.99
C MET A 194 -3.88 1.70 11.28
N PRO A 195 -4.92 2.40 11.81
CA PRO A 195 -6.21 2.49 11.12
C PRO A 195 -6.13 3.25 9.80
N LYS A 196 -5.21 4.22 9.67
CA LYS A 196 -4.98 4.96 8.40
C LYS A 196 -4.36 4.06 7.34
N TYR A 197 -3.33 3.30 7.70
CA TYR A 197 -2.65 2.36 6.81
C TYR A 197 -3.54 1.17 6.45
N GLU A 198 -4.31 0.64 7.40
CA GLU A 198 -5.35 -0.35 7.15
C GLU A 198 -6.40 0.17 6.15
N HIS A 199 -6.90 1.40 6.32
CA HIS A 199 -7.88 1.97 5.40
C HIS A 199 -7.32 2.06 3.97
N LEU A 200 -6.04 2.41 3.81
CA LEU A 200 -5.37 2.39 2.50
C LEU A 200 -5.29 0.97 1.91
N VAL A 201 -4.66 0.04 2.62
CA VAL A 201 -4.43 -1.33 2.13
C VAL A 201 -5.76 -1.98 1.76
N ARG A 202 -6.74 -1.90 2.64
CA ARG A 202 -8.07 -2.45 2.42
C ARG A 202 -8.75 -1.83 1.20
N SER A 203 -8.75 -0.49 1.08
CA SER A 203 -9.38 0.20 -0.05
C SER A 203 -8.78 -0.16 -1.40
N VAL A 204 -7.46 -0.42 -1.44
CA VAL A 204 -6.78 -0.88 -2.66
C VAL A 204 -7.17 -2.32 -2.99
N LEU A 205 -7.22 -3.21 -1.99
CA LEU A 205 -7.59 -4.61 -2.19
C LEU A 205 -9.05 -4.82 -2.60
N GLU A 206 -9.93 -3.89 -2.21
CA GLU A 206 -11.36 -3.84 -2.52
C GLU A 206 -11.69 -3.16 -3.86
N LEU A 207 -10.70 -2.65 -4.61
CA LEU A 207 -10.94 -2.20 -5.99
C LEU A 207 -11.53 -3.33 -6.84
N ASP A 208 -12.40 -2.97 -7.79
CA ASP A 208 -13.06 -3.94 -8.69
C ASP A 208 -12.06 -4.80 -9.48
N SER A 209 -10.86 -4.26 -9.79
CA SER A 209 -9.80 -5.01 -10.46
C SER A 209 -9.15 -6.09 -9.58
N GLY A 210 -9.40 -6.07 -8.26
CA GLY A 210 -8.84 -7.01 -7.29
C GLY A 210 -7.32 -7.12 -7.35
N PRO A 211 -6.58 -5.99 -7.34
CA PRO A 211 -5.16 -5.94 -7.69
C PRO A 211 -4.30 -6.79 -6.75
N ALA A 212 -3.15 -7.23 -7.27
CA ALA A 212 -2.03 -7.62 -6.42
C ALA A 212 -1.44 -6.39 -5.71
N VAL A 213 -1.00 -6.55 -4.47
CA VAL A 213 -0.34 -5.50 -3.70
C VAL A 213 0.99 -6.03 -3.19
N ILE A 214 2.05 -5.22 -3.30
CA ILE A 214 3.35 -5.51 -2.69
C ILE A 214 3.78 -4.26 -1.91
N ASN A 215 4.07 -4.44 -0.64
CA ASN A 215 4.61 -3.38 0.21
C ASN A 215 6.14 -3.44 0.26
N LEU A 216 6.76 -2.27 0.19
CA LEU A 216 8.17 -2.06 0.42
C LEU A 216 8.36 -1.08 1.57
N GLU A 217 9.19 -1.44 2.53
CA GLU A 217 9.60 -0.60 3.64
C GLU A 217 10.98 -0.01 3.37
N THR A 218 11.02 1.30 3.17
CA THR A 218 12.25 2.09 3.26
C THR A 218 12.45 2.56 4.70
N PHE A 219 13.63 3.10 5.00
CA PHE A 219 13.94 3.56 6.35
C PHE A 219 14.83 4.79 6.31
N THR A 220 14.93 5.44 7.46
CA THR A 220 15.82 6.57 7.70
C THR A 220 16.52 6.38 9.03
N THR A 221 17.75 6.88 9.14
CA THR A 221 18.51 6.95 10.40
C THR A 221 18.47 8.35 11.01
N LEU A 222 17.59 9.23 10.53
CA LEU A 222 17.46 10.60 11.01
C LEU A 222 16.80 10.69 12.38
N PHE A 223 15.86 9.78 12.67
CA PHE A 223 15.07 9.82 13.89
C PHE A 223 15.78 9.15 15.07
N PRO A 224 15.42 9.50 16.33
CA PRO A 224 16.09 8.99 17.53
C PRO A 224 16.02 7.47 17.71
N SER A 225 15.07 6.81 17.06
CA SER A 225 14.86 5.37 17.12
C SER A 225 14.95 4.76 15.73
N LEU A 226 15.49 3.53 15.66
CA LEU A 226 15.48 2.69 14.45
C LEU A 226 14.14 1.98 14.24
N VAL A 227 13.23 2.06 15.21
CA VAL A 227 11.83 1.67 15.05
C VAL A 227 11.14 2.76 14.23
N SER A 228 10.43 2.35 13.17
CA SER A 228 9.65 3.24 12.29
C SER A 228 8.21 2.76 12.18
N SER A 229 7.38 3.53 11.47
CA SER A 229 5.99 3.15 11.16
C SER A 229 5.88 1.79 10.47
N SER A 230 6.93 1.31 9.80
CA SER A 230 7.04 -0.05 9.26
C SER A 230 6.65 -1.14 10.26
N ALA A 231 6.96 -0.98 11.55
CA ALA A 231 6.55 -1.93 12.58
C ALA A 231 5.02 -1.99 12.75
N LEU A 232 4.33 -0.86 12.57
CA LEU A 232 2.87 -0.75 12.63
C LEU A 232 2.20 -1.22 11.33
N HIS A 233 2.88 -1.06 10.19
CA HIS A 233 2.40 -1.58 8.90
C HIS A 233 2.40 -3.12 8.89
N GLY A 234 3.41 -3.74 9.51
CA GLY A 234 3.60 -5.19 9.50
C GLY A 234 2.37 -6.00 9.91
N ASP A 235 1.71 -5.62 11.00
CA ASP A 235 0.51 -6.32 11.50
C ASP A 235 -0.67 -6.20 10.52
N VAL A 236 -0.85 -5.01 9.93
CA VAL A 236 -1.89 -4.78 8.90
C VAL A 236 -1.60 -5.66 7.68
N LEU A 237 -0.36 -5.66 7.19
CA LEU A 237 0.03 -6.40 5.99
C LEU A 237 -0.13 -7.91 6.18
N ALA A 238 0.23 -8.43 7.35
CA ALA A 238 0.01 -9.84 7.68
C ALA A 238 -1.47 -10.20 7.77
N PHE A 239 -2.31 -9.35 8.36
CA PHE A 239 -3.75 -9.57 8.47
C PHE A 239 -4.46 -9.59 7.10
N TYR A 240 -3.98 -8.79 6.14
CA TYR A 240 -4.54 -8.70 4.78
C TYR A 240 -3.81 -9.58 3.75
N ASP A 241 -2.88 -10.45 4.18
CA ASP A 241 -2.09 -11.34 3.31
C ASP A 241 -1.33 -10.58 2.20
N VAL A 242 -0.73 -9.44 2.55
CA VAL A 242 0.03 -8.58 1.63
C VAL A 242 1.54 -8.76 1.86
N PRO A 243 2.32 -9.21 0.87
CA PRO A 243 3.76 -9.35 1.00
C PRO A 243 4.43 -8.01 1.35
N SER A 244 5.37 -8.06 2.29
CA SER A 244 6.14 -6.91 2.78
C SER A 244 7.64 -7.20 2.79
N LEU A 245 8.39 -6.32 2.13
CA LEU A 245 9.85 -6.41 1.96
C LEU A 245 10.51 -5.17 2.56
N SER A 246 11.71 -5.28 3.10
CA SER A 246 12.40 -4.16 3.75
C SER A 246 13.88 -4.09 3.37
N ILE A 247 14.29 -2.95 2.81
CA ILE A 247 15.73 -2.70 2.57
C ILE A 247 16.50 -2.43 3.87
N ARG A 248 15.80 -2.02 4.94
CA ARG A 248 16.40 -1.73 6.24
C ARG A 248 17.22 -2.90 6.74
N ASP A 249 16.66 -4.10 6.66
CA ASP A 249 17.29 -5.24 7.35
C ASP A 249 18.50 -5.78 6.58
N ILE A 250 18.67 -5.43 5.30
CA ILE A 250 19.92 -5.65 4.57
C ILE A 250 20.96 -4.58 4.92
N LEU A 251 20.53 -3.32 4.96
CA LEU A 251 21.45 -2.18 5.04
C LEU A 251 21.90 -1.85 6.46
N LEU A 252 21.02 -1.98 7.45
CA LEU A 252 21.27 -1.56 8.82
C LEU A 252 22.48 -2.26 9.48
N PRO A 253 22.67 -3.60 9.37
CA PRO A 253 23.86 -4.25 9.93
C PRO A 253 25.18 -3.70 9.34
N ARG A 254 25.18 -3.33 8.05
CA ARG A 254 26.34 -2.75 7.38
C ARG A 254 26.58 -1.33 7.86
N ILE A 255 25.51 -0.53 7.94
CA ILE A 255 25.57 0.84 8.45
C ILE A 255 26.08 0.88 9.89
N LEU A 256 25.64 -0.04 10.75
CA LEU A 256 26.11 -0.13 12.13
C LEU A 256 27.58 -0.55 12.22
N ALA A 257 28.06 -1.39 11.30
CA ALA A 257 29.45 -1.82 11.27
C ALA A 257 30.41 -0.76 10.73
N ASP A 258 29.98 0.05 9.75
CA ASP A 258 30.81 1.06 9.07
C ASP A 258 29.95 2.25 8.58
N PRO A 259 29.49 3.12 9.49
CA PRO A 259 28.54 4.17 9.11
C PRO A 259 29.18 5.20 8.16
N HIS A 260 30.46 5.51 8.33
CA HIS A 260 31.18 6.51 7.53
C HIS A 260 31.30 6.14 6.05
N THR A 261 31.37 4.84 5.71
CA THR A 261 31.40 4.40 4.31
C THR A 261 30.01 4.03 3.79
N GLN A 262 29.15 3.45 4.65
CA GLN A 262 27.88 2.89 4.19
C GLN A 262 26.79 3.96 4.03
N LEU A 263 26.72 4.98 4.89
CA LEU A 263 25.69 6.01 4.76
C LEU A 263 25.84 6.81 3.44
N PRO A 264 27.03 7.33 3.06
CA PRO A 264 27.20 7.99 1.76
C PRO A 264 26.96 7.09 0.55
N ARG A 265 27.05 5.76 0.73
CA ARG A 265 26.83 4.76 -0.33
C ARG A 265 25.34 4.53 -0.60
N TRP A 266 24.54 4.41 0.46
CA TRP A 266 23.14 3.95 0.36
C TRP A 266 22.12 5.09 0.43
N PHE A 267 22.51 6.25 0.94
CA PHE A 267 21.68 7.45 1.02
C PHE A 267 22.16 8.52 0.05
N ARG A 268 21.29 9.49 -0.23
CA ARG A 268 21.55 10.56 -1.19
C ARG A 268 22.70 11.44 -0.71
N THR A 269 23.62 11.68 -1.62
CA THR A 269 24.74 12.62 -1.53
C THR A 269 24.79 13.46 -2.81
N GLY A 270 25.58 14.52 -2.84
CA GLY A 270 25.73 15.37 -4.03
C GLY A 270 25.98 16.83 -3.69
N SER A 271 26.28 17.64 -4.70
CA SER A 271 26.48 19.09 -4.54
C SER A 271 25.21 19.83 -4.16
N ASP A 272 24.04 19.23 -4.37
CA ASP A 272 22.73 19.74 -4.01
C ASP A 272 22.28 19.35 -2.59
N VAL A 273 23.07 18.52 -1.89
CA VAL A 273 22.83 18.15 -0.49
C VAL A 273 23.48 19.19 0.42
N ASN A 274 22.64 20.04 1.01
CA ASN A 274 23.08 21.16 1.83
C ASN A 274 23.27 20.75 3.31
N PRO A 275 24.47 20.94 3.91
CA PRO A 275 24.71 20.66 5.34
C PRO A 275 23.81 21.41 6.32
N GLY A 276 23.17 22.51 5.90
CA GLY A 276 22.23 23.27 6.74
C GLY A 276 20.80 22.72 6.79
N ASP A 277 20.48 21.66 6.06
CA ASP A 277 19.16 21.03 6.06
C ASP A 277 19.01 20.05 7.24
N ASP A 278 17.88 20.09 7.96
CA ASP A 278 17.64 19.29 9.17
C ASP A 278 17.82 17.78 8.95
N LYS A 279 17.61 17.29 7.72
CA LYS A 279 17.79 15.87 7.35
C LYS A 279 19.21 15.48 6.96
N VAL A 280 20.15 16.42 6.92
CA VAL A 280 21.52 16.19 6.47
C VAL A 280 22.48 16.04 7.64
N ARG A 281 23.34 15.03 7.58
CA ARG A 281 24.46 14.83 8.53
C ARG A 281 25.72 14.47 7.77
N GLU A 282 26.87 14.85 8.29
CA GLU A 282 28.16 14.47 7.70
C GLU A 282 28.59 13.08 8.17
N TRP A 283 28.98 12.23 7.22
CA TRP A 283 29.53 10.91 7.48
C TRP A 283 30.74 10.68 6.57
N GLY A 284 31.92 10.48 7.17
CA GLY A 284 33.14 10.22 6.40
C GLY A 284 33.57 11.42 5.54
N GLY A 285 33.29 12.65 5.99
CA GLY A 285 33.54 13.87 5.24
C GLY A 285 32.53 14.15 4.11
N VAL A 286 31.44 13.39 4.04
CA VAL A 286 30.41 13.54 3.00
C VAL A 286 29.08 13.97 3.64
N PRO A 287 28.46 15.07 3.18
CA PRO A 287 27.08 15.40 3.54
C PRO A 287 26.10 14.36 2.98
N VAL A 288 25.30 13.76 3.87
CA VAL A 288 24.33 12.72 3.53
C VAL A 288 22.92 13.15 3.94
N ASP A 289 21.98 13.13 2.98
CA ASP A 289 20.55 13.24 3.25
C ASP A 289 20.06 11.89 3.78
N LEU A 290 19.81 11.83 5.09
CA LEU A 290 19.46 10.59 5.79
C LEU A 290 17.99 10.16 5.55
N MET A 291 17.20 10.94 4.82
CA MET A 291 15.80 10.62 4.52
C MET A 291 15.65 9.86 3.20
N HIS A 292 16.50 10.16 2.22
CA HIS A 292 16.34 9.69 0.85
C HIS A 292 17.45 8.73 0.45
N ILE A 293 17.08 7.56 -0.06
CA ILE A 293 18.03 6.56 -0.54
C ILE A 293 18.69 6.98 -1.87
N SER A 294 19.90 6.51 -2.12
CA SER A 294 20.62 6.74 -3.38
C SER A 294 20.09 5.84 -4.51
N ALA A 295 20.57 6.03 -5.74
CA ALA A 295 20.31 5.12 -6.85
C ALA A 295 20.65 3.65 -6.53
N LYS A 296 21.68 3.39 -5.69
CA LYS A 296 21.99 2.04 -5.22
C LYS A 296 20.94 1.49 -4.26
N GLY A 297 20.41 2.34 -3.37
CA GLY A 297 19.31 1.96 -2.50
C GLY A 297 18.04 1.66 -3.28
N HIS A 298 17.73 2.46 -4.30
CA HIS A 298 16.62 2.20 -5.22
C HIS A 298 16.80 0.87 -5.99
N ALA A 299 18.01 0.59 -6.49
CA ALA A 299 18.29 -0.68 -7.16
C ALA A 299 18.13 -1.89 -6.21
N LEU A 300 18.55 -1.77 -4.95
CA LEU A 300 18.32 -2.81 -3.94
C LEU A 300 16.83 -3.02 -3.67
N ALA A 301 16.06 -1.94 -3.49
CA ALA A 301 14.61 -1.98 -3.32
C ALA A 301 13.90 -2.70 -4.48
N ALA A 302 14.22 -2.31 -5.72
CA ALA A 302 13.68 -2.98 -6.91
C ALA A 302 14.09 -4.45 -6.96
N GLY A 303 15.35 -4.76 -6.63
CA GLY A 303 15.87 -6.12 -6.62
C GLY A 303 15.15 -7.05 -5.64
N LEU A 304 14.75 -6.55 -4.46
CA LEU A 304 13.93 -7.32 -3.52
C LEU A 304 12.56 -7.68 -4.11
N ILE A 305 11.87 -6.69 -4.69
CA ILE A 305 10.55 -6.90 -5.31
C ILE A 305 10.66 -7.86 -6.51
N ILE A 306 11.65 -7.64 -7.39
CA ILE A 306 11.88 -8.49 -8.57
C ILE A 306 12.22 -9.92 -8.14
N ASN A 307 13.03 -10.10 -7.10
CA ASN A 307 13.33 -11.43 -6.57
C ASN A 307 12.07 -12.11 -6.03
N TYR A 308 11.25 -11.42 -5.24
CA TYR A 308 9.97 -11.95 -4.76
C TYR A 308 9.07 -12.35 -5.93
N LEU A 309 8.87 -11.46 -6.92
CA LEU A 309 8.07 -11.75 -8.11
C LEU A 309 8.61 -12.95 -8.91
N SER A 310 9.93 -13.08 -9.01
CA SER A 310 10.58 -14.22 -9.68
C SER A 310 10.35 -15.54 -8.93
N GLN A 311 10.34 -15.52 -7.60
CA GLN A 311 10.00 -16.67 -6.78
C GLN A 311 8.51 -17.05 -6.91
N GLN A 312 7.61 -16.07 -6.92
CA GLN A 312 6.18 -16.33 -7.16
C GLN A 312 5.95 -16.87 -8.59
N LEU A 313 6.71 -16.39 -9.57
CA LEU A 313 6.65 -16.85 -10.96
C LEU A 313 7.06 -18.32 -11.11
N SER A 314 8.04 -18.80 -10.34
CA SER A 314 8.47 -20.21 -10.36
C SER A 314 7.41 -21.14 -9.76
N ILE A 315 6.64 -20.67 -8.76
CA ILE A 315 5.52 -21.40 -8.18
C ILE A 315 4.36 -21.56 -9.17
N VAL A 316 3.99 -20.48 -9.88
CA VAL A 316 2.91 -20.53 -10.89
C VAL A 316 3.34 -21.15 -12.22
N SER A 317 4.58 -21.61 -12.33
CA SER A 317 5.08 -22.32 -13.51
C SER A 317 5.19 -23.83 -13.27
N PRO A 318 4.08 -24.59 -13.11
CA PRO A 318 4.17 -26.04 -13.13
C PRO A 318 4.12 -26.54 -14.58
N GLY A 319 5.18 -27.23 -15.00
CA GLY A 319 5.17 -28.02 -16.22
C GLY A 319 4.04 -29.06 -16.20
N GLY A 320 3.13 -28.98 -17.18
CA GLY A 320 2.19 -30.05 -17.51
C GLY A 320 0.74 -29.92 -17.00
N LEU A 321 -0.15 -30.55 -17.75
CA LEU A 321 -1.63 -30.49 -17.65
C LEU A 321 -2.20 -30.90 -16.27
N MET A 322 -1.49 -31.73 -15.50
CA MET A 322 -1.90 -32.20 -14.17
C MET A 322 -1.69 -31.16 -13.05
N GLY A 323 -0.66 -30.30 -13.14
CA GLY A 323 -0.42 -29.23 -12.17
C GLY A 323 -1.49 -28.13 -12.22
N SER A 324 -2.02 -27.87 -13.42
CA SER A 324 -3.10 -26.90 -13.66
C SER A 324 -4.42 -27.26 -12.95
N LEU A 325 -4.75 -28.56 -12.86
CA LEU A 325 -6.00 -29.01 -12.25
C LEU A 325 -5.96 -28.96 -10.71
N SER A 326 -4.82 -29.31 -10.11
CA SER A 326 -4.63 -29.23 -8.65
C SER A 326 -4.52 -27.77 -8.18
N ALA A 327 -3.77 -26.92 -8.89
CA ALA A 327 -3.68 -25.48 -8.64
C ALA A 327 -5.04 -24.78 -8.77
N LYS A 328 -5.85 -25.12 -9.78
CA LYS A 328 -7.22 -24.56 -9.94
C LYS A 328 -8.17 -24.96 -8.82
N ARG A 329 -8.02 -26.16 -8.24
CA ARG A 329 -8.87 -26.64 -7.15
C ARG A 329 -8.48 -26.02 -5.81
N VAL A 330 -7.18 -25.92 -5.54
CA VAL A 330 -6.64 -25.17 -4.39
C VAL A 330 -7.03 -23.70 -4.47
N LEU A 331 -6.87 -23.04 -5.63
CA LEU A 331 -7.27 -21.62 -5.79
C LEU A 331 -8.76 -21.37 -5.57
N ARG A 332 -9.65 -22.32 -5.90
CA ARG A 332 -11.11 -22.14 -5.77
C ARG A 332 -11.61 -22.32 -4.33
N ALA A 333 -11.13 -23.32 -3.59
CA ALA A 333 -11.51 -23.51 -2.18
C ALA A 333 -10.88 -22.44 -1.27
N ALA A 334 -9.70 -21.96 -1.64
CA ALA A 334 -8.96 -20.89 -0.99
C ALA A 334 -9.53 -19.47 -1.17
N GLN A 335 -10.42 -19.27 -2.15
CA GLN A 335 -10.79 -17.93 -2.61
C GLN A 335 -11.41 -17.06 -1.50
N ARG A 336 -12.18 -17.65 -0.57
CA ARG A 336 -12.80 -16.89 0.53
C ARG A 336 -11.87 -16.58 1.71
N VAL A 337 -10.94 -17.48 2.04
CA VAL A 337 -9.95 -17.22 3.11
C VAL A 337 -8.95 -16.14 2.67
N TYR A 338 -8.74 -15.98 1.37
CA TYR A 338 -7.87 -14.96 0.77
C TYR A 338 -8.63 -13.76 0.18
N GLU A 339 -9.94 -13.69 0.41
CA GLU A 339 -10.71 -12.48 0.19
C GLU A 339 -10.40 -11.45 1.28
N VAL A 340 -10.72 -10.18 1.01
CA VAL A 340 -10.50 -9.12 2.00
C VAL A 340 -11.34 -9.45 3.24
N PRO A 341 -10.75 -9.62 4.44
CA PRO A 341 -11.49 -9.97 5.65
C PRO A 341 -12.69 -9.05 5.85
N SER A 342 -13.85 -9.56 6.27
CA SER A 342 -15.05 -8.72 6.46
C SER A 342 -14.91 -7.74 7.62
N THR A 343 -14.16 -8.13 8.65
CA THR A 343 -13.85 -7.30 9.82
C THR A 343 -12.51 -6.59 9.62
N ARG A 344 -12.43 -5.34 10.07
CA ARG A 344 -11.18 -4.57 10.09
C ARG A 344 -10.36 -4.97 11.32
N LEU A 345 -9.04 -5.05 11.17
CA LEU A 345 -8.07 -5.30 12.25
C LEU A 345 -8.22 -4.28 13.39
N THR A 346 -8.47 -3.01 13.08
CA THR A 346 -8.63 -1.95 14.08
C THR A 346 -10.07 -1.74 14.57
N ALA A 347 -11.03 -2.55 14.11
CA ALA A 347 -12.41 -2.48 14.58
C ALA A 347 -12.69 -3.47 15.72
N SER A 348 -13.80 -3.26 16.43
CA SER A 348 -14.33 -4.27 17.35
C SER A 348 -14.66 -5.56 16.59
N PHE A 349 -14.26 -6.70 17.16
CA PHE A 349 -14.51 -8.01 16.56
C PHE A 349 -16.03 -8.29 16.50
N ASN A 350 -16.61 -8.24 15.30
CA ASN A 350 -18.02 -8.51 15.07
C ASN A 350 -18.24 -9.16 13.69
N PRO A 351 -18.05 -10.48 13.58
CA PRO A 351 -18.18 -11.18 12.30
C PRO A 351 -19.60 -11.18 11.73
N SER A 352 -20.62 -10.97 12.56
CA SER A 352 -22.04 -10.89 12.14
C SER A 352 -22.49 -9.49 11.74
N GLY A 353 -21.72 -8.45 12.08
CA GLY A 353 -22.03 -7.05 11.80
C GLY A 353 -21.03 -6.47 10.83
N MET A 354 -21.12 -6.87 9.55
CA MET A 354 -20.24 -6.33 8.52
C MET A 354 -20.46 -4.81 8.39
N PRO A 355 -19.42 -3.98 8.61
CA PRO A 355 -19.53 -2.56 8.31
C PRO A 355 -19.71 -2.43 6.79
N GLY A 356 -20.74 -1.71 6.35
CA GLY A 356 -20.92 -1.52 4.92
C GLY A 356 -19.78 -0.72 4.29
N ARG A 357 -19.65 -0.84 2.98
CA ARG A 357 -18.56 -0.19 2.23
C ARG A 357 -18.84 1.30 2.06
N ARG A 358 -17.77 2.08 2.15
CA ARG A 358 -17.78 3.52 1.88
C ARG A 358 -16.54 3.90 1.11
N PRO A 359 -16.66 4.02 -0.22
CA PRO A 359 -15.53 4.39 -1.05
C PRO A 359 -15.05 5.78 -0.67
N PRO A 360 -13.76 5.97 -0.34
CA PRO A 360 -13.26 7.29 -0.02
C PRO A 360 -13.33 8.21 -1.25
N VAL A 361 -13.74 9.46 -1.01
CA VAL A 361 -13.71 10.54 -1.98
C VAL A 361 -12.64 11.54 -1.55
N CYS A 362 -11.85 12.02 -2.51
CA CYS A 362 -10.83 13.02 -2.27
C CYS A 362 -10.84 14.11 -3.34
N ARG A 363 -10.66 15.35 -2.89
CA ARG A 363 -10.37 16.51 -3.74
C ARG A 363 -9.02 17.05 -3.33
N SER A 364 -8.01 16.81 -4.15
CA SER A 364 -6.62 17.19 -3.86
C SER A 364 -6.13 18.31 -4.77
N MET A 365 -5.43 19.30 -4.21
CA MET A 365 -4.67 20.31 -4.96
C MET A 365 -3.54 19.72 -5.80
N ASN A 366 -3.06 18.53 -5.43
CA ASN A 366 -1.96 17.81 -6.07
C ASN A 366 -2.45 16.68 -7.00
N SER A 367 -3.75 16.69 -7.34
CA SER A 367 -4.37 15.82 -8.34
C SER A 367 -4.57 16.61 -9.65
N PRO A 368 -4.38 15.99 -10.81
CA PRO A 368 -4.72 16.58 -12.11
C PRO A 368 -6.19 16.34 -12.49
N ARG A 369 -6.94 15.56 -11.69
CA ARG A 369 -8.35 15.29 -11.96
C ARG A 369 -9.17 16.56 -11.83
N LEU A 370 -10.22 16.61 -12.64
CA LEU A 370 -11.18 17.70 -12.62
C LEU A 370 -12.20 17.44 -11.53
N HIS A 371 -12.51 18.47 -10.76
CA HIS A 371 -13.46 18.40 -9.66
C HIS A 371 -14.58 19.43 -9.88
N ALA A 372 -15.82 18.99 -9.70
CA ALA A 372 -16.99 19.85 -9.71
C ALA A 372 -17.08 20.67 -8.40
N GLY A 373 -17.92 21.70 -8.40
CA GLY A 373 -18.13 22.57 -7.24
C GLY A 373 -18.77 21.88 -6.02
N VAL A 374 -19.40 20.72 -6.22
CA VAL A 374 -19.94 19.88 -5.14
C VAL A 374 -19.28 18.53 -5.22
N SER A 375 -18.65 18.11 -4.12
CA SER A 375 -17.94 16.84 -4.04
C SER A 375 -18.90 15.68 -3.72
N GLY A 376 -19.30 14.90 -4.73
CA GLY A 376 -20.07 13.66 -4.54
C GLY A 376 -19.21 12.39 -4.61
N THR A 377 -19.86 11.22 -4.52
CA THR A 377 -19.21 9.90 -4.59
C THR A 377 -18.88 9.41 -5.99
N THR A 378 -19.41 10.06 -7.03
CA THR A 378 -19.11 9.76 -8.43
C THR A 378 -17.98 10.63 -8.94
N SER A 379 -17.10 10.06 -9.77
CA SER A 379 -16.06 10.80 -10.48
C SER A 379 -16.65 11.90 -11.36
N ASP A 380 -16.04 13.08 -11.34
CA ASP A 380 -16.49 14.21 -12.17
C ASP A 380 -15.93 14.14 -13.58
N LYS A 381 -16.79 14.49 -14.56
CA LYS A 381 -16.41 14.60 -15.97
C LYS A 381 -16.04 16.03 -16.40
N LYS A 382 -16.39 17.03 -15.59
CA LYS A 382 -16.18 18.45 -15.84
C LYS A 382 -15.85 19.14 -14.52
N GLY A 383 -15.10 20.24 -14.58
CA GLY A 383 -14.72 20.99 -13.39
C GLY A 383 -13.38 21.67 -13.56
N ALA A 384 -12.73 21.96 -12.43
CA ALA A 384 -11.37 22.49 -12.40
C ALA A 384 -10.47 21.59 -11.54
N GLN A 385 -9.16 21.69 -11.75
CA GLN A 385 -8.18 20.96 -10.93
C GLN A 385 -8.16 21.52 -9.50
N GLY A 386 -7.82 20.66 -8.55
CA GLY A 386 -7.70 21.07 -7.16
C GLY A 386 -9.04 21.21 -6.44
N ILE A 387 -9.01 21.85 -5.29
CA ILE A 387 -10.17 21.96 -4.41
C ILE A 387 -11.10 23.05 -4.92
N GLN A 388 -12.40 22.75 -4.94
CA GLN A 388 -13.43 23.69 -5.36
C GLN A 388 -14.13 24.29 -4.16
N PHE A 389 -14.27 25.62 -4.14
CA PHE A 389 -14.91 26.35 -3.05
C PHE A 389 -16.40 26.55 -3.31
N ALA A 390 -17.20 26.43 -2.26
CA ALA A 390 -18.55 26.96 -2.24
C ALA A 390 -18.53 28.48 -1.98
N THR A 391 -17.75 28.91 -0.98
CA THR A 391 -17.45 30.32 -0.72
C THR A 391 -15.98 30.47 -0.30
N ASN A 392 -15.36 31.60 -0.62
CA ASN A 392 -13.98 31.90 -0.25
C ASN A 392 -13.83 33.38 0.12
N SER A 393 -13.34 33.63 1.33
CA SER A 393 -12.87 34.92 1.83
C SER A 393 -11.43 34.77 2.33
N GLY A 394 -10.46 35.33 1.60
CA GLY A 394 -9.06 35.42 2.04
C GLY A 394 -8.14 34.25 1.67
N TRP A 395 -8.65 33.14 1.11
CA TRP A 395 -7.81 32.01 0.70
C TRP A 395 -7.35 32.13 -0.76
N LYS A 396 -6.06 31.88 -1.03
CA LYS A 396 -5.45 32.03 -2.36
C LYS A 396 -4.62 30.81 -2.73
N ALA A 397 -4.63 30.45 -4.01
CA ALA A 397 -3.80 29.36 -4.50
C ALA A 397 -2.31 29.75 -4.40
N TRP A 398 -1.48 28.81 -3.95
CA TRP A 398 -0.04 28.99 -3.85
C TRP A 398 0.66 27.65 -4.06
N ALA A 399 1.87 27.69 -4.60
CA ALA A 399 2.67 26.48 -4.81
C ALA A 399 4.08 26.69 -4.26
N TRP A 400 4.63 25.61 -3.70
CA TRP A 400 6.03 25.47 -3.38
C TRP A 400 6.60 24.36 -4.26
N ASP A 401 7.42 24.74 -5.22
CA ASP A 401 7.88 23.83 -6.27
C ASP A 401 6.66 23.16 -6.94
N GLU A 402 6.55 21.84 -6.90
CA GLU A 402 5.45 21.09 -7.49
C GLU A 402 4.26 20.88 -6.53
N LYS A 403 4.41 21.24 -5.25
CA LYS A 403 3.37 21.06 -4.23
C LYS A 403 2.42 22.25 -4.20
N ARG A 404 1.14 21.99 -4.44
CA ARG A 404 0.09 23.00 -4.53
C ARG A 404 -0.76 23.02 -3.26
N TYR A 405 -1.11 24.23 -2.82
CA TYR A 405 -1.88 24.52 -1.63
C TYR A 405 -2.89 25.64 -1.87
N MET A 406 -3.88 25.70 -0.99
CA MET A 406 -4.69 26.88 -0.72
C MET A 406 -4.22 27.49 0.58
N VAL A 407 -3.97 28.80 0.58
CA VAL A 407 -3.28 29.48 1.67
C VAL A 407 -4.08 30.67 2.18
N ALA A 408 -4.23 30.77 3.48
CA ALA A 408 -4.73 31.95 4.19
C ALA A 408 -3.63 32.55 5.06
N ARG A 409 -3.62 33.89 5.19
CA ARG A 409 -2.63 34.64 5.98
C ARG A 409 -3.26 35.66 6.93
N GLU A 410 -4.52 36.04 6.69
CA GLU A 410 -5.23 37.05 7.46
C GLU A 410 -6.26 36.38 8.39
N PRO A 411 -6.14 36.51 9.71
CA PRO A 411 -7.13 35.97 10.65
C PRO A 411 -8.56 36.36 10.30
N GLY A 412 -9.50 35.43 10.44
CA GLY A 412 -10.88 35.58 9.99
C GLY A 412 -11.11 35.21 8.51
N SER A 413 -10.05 34.85 7.77
CA SER A 413 -10.20 34.25 6.43
C SER A 413 -11.04 32.97 6.53
N LEU A 414 -12.16 32.91 5.80
CA LEU A 414 -13.15 31.84 5.87
C LEU A 414 -13.34 31.19 4.51
N VAL A 415 -13.36 29.87 4.50
CA VAL A 415 -13.62 29.08 3.29
C VAL A 415 -14.67 28.02 3.57
N THR A 416 -15.51 27.71 2.56
CA THR A 416 -16.49 26.63 2.65
C THR A 416 -16.46 25.70 1.44
N PHE A 417 -16.83 24.45 1.66
CA PHE A 417 -16.83 23.36 0.67
C PHE A 417 -18.14 22.59 0.76
N ASN A 418 -18.77 22.33 -0.38
CA ASN A 418 -19.96 21.49 -0.45
C ASN A 418 -19.57 20.05 -0.79
N PHE A 419 -20.09 19.09 -0.02
CA PHE A 419 -19.89 17.66 -0.27
C PHE A 419 -21.17 16.87 0.02
N VAL A 420 -21.20 15.63 -0.47
CA VAL A 420 -22.33 14.72 -0.28
C VAL A 420 -21.82 13.41 0.25
N THR A 421 -22.26 13.03 1.45
CA THR A 421 -22.03 11.72 2.06
C THR A 421 -23.01 10.71 1.46
N ALA A 422 -22.54 9.50 1.17
CA ALA A 422 -23.39 8.48 0.57
C ALA A 422 -24.07 7.58 1.62
N GLU A 423 -25.11 6.87 1.17
CA GLU A 423 -25.58 5.70 1.91
C GLU A 423 -24.48 4.64 1.94
N THR A 424 -24.43 3.90 3.05
CA THR A 424 -23.46 2.82 3.21
C THR A 424 -23.86 1.66 2.31
N GLU A 425 -22.94 1.22 1.44
CA GLU A 425 -23.20 0.10 0.54
C GLU A 425 -23.28 -1.21 1.33
N ALA A 426 -24.32 -2.00 1.09
CA ALA A 426 -24.46 -3.32 1.69
C ALA A 426 -23.34 -4.24 1.18
N VAL A 427 -22.70 -4.97 2.09
CA VAL A 427 -21.74 -6.00 1.72
C VAL A 427 -22.50 -7.25 1.28
N GLU A 428 -22.14 -7.82 0.13
CA GLU A 428 -22.67 -9.11 -0.29
C GLU A 428 -22.27 -10.17 0.75
N THR A 429 -23.25 -10.95 1.19
CA THR A 429 -23.04 -12.09 2.09
C THR A 429 -22.92 -13.34 1.25
N TYR A 430 -21.90 -14.15 1.53
CA TYR A 430 -21.73 -15.43 0.85
C TYR A 430 -22.32 -16.55 1.70
N ASP A 431 -23.44 -17.12 1.26
CA ASP A 431 -24.14 -18.20 1.97
C ASP A 431 -23.60 -19.61 1.67
N GLU A 432 -22.66 -19.78 0.72
CA GLU A 432 -22.18 -21.13 0.43
C GLU A 432 -21.21 -21.65 1.52
N PRO A 433 -21.15 -22.97 1.77
CA PRO A 433 -20.21 -23.55 2.73
C PRO A 433 -18.76 -23.28 2.34
N MET A 434 -17.90 -22.98 3.32
CA MET A 434 -16.46 -22.91 3.13
C MET A 434 -15.87 -24.32 3.24
N ASP A 435 -15.08 -24.75 2.27
CA ASP A 435 -14.25 -25.95 2.42
C ASP A 435 -13.26 -25.68 3.56
N ASP A 436 -13.23 -26.55 4.58
CA ASP A 436 -12.34 -26.42 5.73
C ASP A 436 -11.10 -27.32 5.56
N PRO A 437 -9.97 -26.78 5.07
CA PRO A 437 -8.74 -27.56 4.90
C PRO A 437 -8.06 -27.90 6.22
N ILE A 438 -8.49 -27.32 7.35
CA ILE A 438 -7.94 -27.60 8.68
C ILE A 438 -8.85 -28.47 9.54
N ALA A 439 -9.98 -28.94 9.01
CA ALA A 439 -10.86 -29.90 9.67
C ALA A 439 -10.10 -31.19 10.09
N GLU A 440 -9.01 -31.54 9.39
CA GLU A 440 -8.14 -32.68 9.76
C GLU A 440 -7.42 -32.49 11.11
N TYR A 441 -7.32 -31.24 11.61
CA TYR A 441 -6.76 -30.92 12.92
C TYR A 441 -7.81 -30.83 14.03
N GLU A 442 -9.09 -31.03 13.73
CA GLU A 442 -10.10 -31.14 14.79
C GLU A 442 -9.77 -32.38 15.63
N PRO A 443 -9.59 -32.25 16.96
CA PRO A 443 -9.35 -33.40 17.80
C PRO A 443 -10.55 -34.35 17.65
N HIS A 444 -10.28 -35.58 17.19
CA HIS A 444 -11.30 -36.63 17.12
C HIS A 444 -12.08 -36.63 18.44
N PRO A 445 -13.42 -36.56 18.42
CA PRO A 445 -14.18 -36.63 19.65
C PRO A 445 -13.77 -37.91 20.35
N GLU A 446 -13.18 -37.78 21.54
CA GLU A 446 -12.82 -38.93 22.37
C GLU A 446 -14.07 -39.81 22.43
N THR A 447 -13.95 -41.02 21.92
CA THR A 447 -14.92 -42.07 22.19
C THR A 447 -14.90 -42.28 23.69
N ARG A 448 -15.74 -41.53 24.41
CA ARG A 448 -16.16 -41.87 25.77
C ARG A 448 -16.89 -43.21 25.66
N ALA A 449 -16.11 -44.29 25.65
CA ALA A 449 -16.52 -45.60 26.08
C ALA A 449 -16.71 -45.54 27.61
N GLY A 450 -17.66 -44.70 28.04
CA GLY A 450 -18.23 -44.71 29.36
C GLY A 450 -19.14 -45.92 29.43
N ARG A 451 -18.64 -46.94 30.10
CA ARG A 451 -19.33 -48.19 30.43
C ARG A 451 -20.46 -47.87 31.42
N GLU A 452 -21.58 -47.33 30.95
CA GLU A 452 -22.81 -47.23 31.75
C GLU A 452 -23.68 -48.47 31.51
N THR A 453 -23.53 -49.42 32.42
CA THR A 453 -24.52 -50.48 32.65
C THR A 453 -25.70 -49.87 33.40
N GLY A 454 -26.83 -49.65 32.72
CA GLY A 454 -28.07 -49.19 33.36
C GLY A 454 -29.26 -49.19 32.41
N ARG A 455 -30.20 -50.10 32.69
CA ARG A 455 -31.53 -50.40 32.09
C ARG A 455 -32.23 -49.39 31.15
N PRO A 456 -33.06 -49.90 30.21
CA PRO A 456 -33.88 -49.07 29.33
C PRO A 456 -35.16 -48.63 30.05
N ASP A 457 -35.49 -47.34 29.99
CA ASP A 457 -36.87 -46.88 30.19
C ASP A 457 -37.33 -46.06 28.98
N HIS A 458 -38.48 -46.49 28.47
CA HIS A 458 -39.20 -45.96 27.34
C HIS A 458 -39.62 -44.51 27.56
N TYR A 459 -39.35 -43.63 26.60
CA TYR A 459 -40.36 -42.65 26.17
C TYR A 459 -40.29 -42.47 24.66
N GLU A 460 -41.33 -42.97 24.02
CA GLU A 460 -41.61 -42.90 22.60
C GLU A 460 -42.35 -41.59 22.32
N THR A 461 -41.79 -40.68 21.53
CA THR A 461 -42.60 -39.64 20.85
C THR A 461 -42.07 -39.32 19.45
N GLY A 462 -42.66 -39.99 18.47
CA GLY A 462 -43.22 -39.36 17.27
C GLY A 462 -42.29 -38.60 16.33
N ARG A 463 -41.71 -39.31 15.35
CA ARG A 463 -41.31 -38.72 14.06
C ARG A 463 -42.56 -38.23 13.31
N ARG A 464 -42.91 -36.95 13.47
CA ARG A 464 -43.75 -36.24 12.48
C ARG A 464 -42.84 -35.64 11.42
N ARG A 465 -42.84 -36.25 10.23
CA ARG A 465 -42.41 -35.61 8.98
C ARG A 465 -43.36 -34.45 8.69
N GLY A 466 -43.01 -33.26 9.18
CA GLY A 466 -43.61 -32.00 8.79
C GLY A 466 -43.06 -31.57 7.44
N ARG A 467 -43.89 -31.67 6.41
CA ARG A 467 -43.69 -31.09 5.09
C ARG A 467 -43.72 -29.57 5.25
N ALA A 468 -42.57 -28.92 5.36
CA ALA A 468 -42.50 -27.46 5.48
C ALA A 468 -42.76 -26.83 4.10
N ALA A 469 -43.77 -25.98 4.09
CA ALA A 469 -44.31 -25.30 2.94
C ALA A 469 -43.28 -24.36 2.28
N ALA A 470 -43.28 -24.36 0.95
CA ALA A 470 -42.78 -23.24 0.16
C ALA A 470 -43.62 -22.00 0.47
N GLY A 471 -42.98 -20.88 0.82
CA GLY A 471 -43.65 -19.58 0.86
C GLY A 471 -43.30 -18.71 2.07
N ALA A 472 -42.07 -18.22 2.13
CA ALA A 472 -41.75 -16.89 2.60
C ALA A 472 -40.31 -16.58 2.18
N LYS A 473 -40.13 -15.75 1.15
CA LYS A 473 -38.87 -15.02 0.99
C LYS A 473 -38.82 -14.06 2.18
N GLU A 474 -38.13 -14.43 3.25
CA GLU A 474 -37.67 -13.45 4.22
C GLU A 474 -36.81 -12.45 3.44
N GLN A 475 -37.36 -11.26 3.21
CA GLN A 475 -36.54 -10.14 2.78
C GLN A 475 -35.49 -9.94 3.86
N PRO A 476 -34.20 -9.83 3.51
CA PRO A 476 -33.19 -9.53 4.51
C PRO A 476 -33.62 -8.21 5.16
N ARG A 477 -33.85 -8.24 6.48
CA ARG A 477 -34.01 -7.03 7.28
C ARG A 477 -32.73 -6.24 7.05
N ARG A 478 -32.81 -5.21 6.19
CA ARG A 478 -31.80 -4.15 6.13
C ARG A 478 -31.75 -3.55 7.53
N LEU A 479 -30.82 -4.04 8.35
CA LEU A 479 -30.38 -3.32 9.54
C LEU A 479 -30.03 -1.93 9.03
N ARG A 480 -30.81 -0.93 9.45
CA ARG A 480 -30.55 0.47 9.11
C ARG A 480 -29.12 0.74 9.57
N SER A 481 -28.22 0.88 8.62
CA SER A 481 -26.88 1.38 8.85
C SER A 481 -27.06 2.71 9.58
N GLU A 482 -26.63 2.80 10.83
CA GLU A 482 -26.50 4.07 11.52
C GLU A 482 -25.69 5.02 10.63
N ALA A 483 -26.11 6.28 10.52
CA ALA A 483 -25.38 7.33 9.81
C ALA A 483 -23.95 7.44 10.37
N LYS A 484 -22.91 7.28 9.52
CA LYS A 484 -21.51 7.44 9.97
C LYS A 484 -20.59 8.15 8.96
N GLY A 485 -21.10 8.96 8.03
CA GLY A 485 -20.24 9.64 7.05
C GLY A 485 -19.15 10.46 7.74
N THR A 486 -17.98 10.55 7.13
CA THR A 486 -16.79 11.21 7.68
C THR A 486 -16.35 12.33 6.76
N VAL A 487 -15.80 13.41 7.32
CA VAL A 487 -15.06 14.42 6.54
C VAL A 487 -13.74 14.73 7.22
N ALA A 488 -12.69 14.86 6.40
CA ALA A 488 -11.32 15.11 6.81
C ALA A 488 -10.64 16.14 5.91
N ILE A 489 -9.58 16.76 6.43
CA ILE A 489 -8.81 17.78 5.73
C ILE A 489 -7.35 17.39 5.68
N GLY A 490 -6.76 17.48 4.49
CA GLY A 490 -5.32 17.44 4.27
C GLY A 490 -4.71 18.83 4.36
N TYR A 491 -3.76 19.03 5.27
CA TYR A 491 -3.08 20.32 5.47
C TYR A 491 -1.61 20.15 5.87
N GLN A 492 -0.80 21.19 5.67
CA GLN A 492 0.64 21.11 5.95
C GLN A 492 0.92 21.35 7.44
N ARG A 493 1.83 20.53 8.01
CA ARG A 493 2.45 20.78 9.30
C ARG A 493 3.96 21.00 9.20
N SER A 494 4.46 21.94 10.00
CA SER A 494 5.87 22.34 10.02
C SER A 494 6.22 23.13 11.28
N ALA A 495 7.44 22.92 11.80
CA ALA A 495 8.03 23.75 12.85
C ALA A 495 8.64 25.07 12.33
N HIS A 496 8.78 25.21 11.00
CA HIS A 496 9.64 26.22 10.38
C HIS A 496 8.90 27.24 9.53
N TYR A 497 7.72 26.91 9.00
CA TYR A 497 7.04 27.73 8.00
C TYR A 497 6.10 28.79 8.58
N GLY A 498 6.15 29.03 9.89
CA GLY A 498 5.30 30.02 10.57
C GLY A 498 3.82 29.72 10.40
N LEU A 499 3.45 28.44 10.58
CA LEU A 499 2.10 27.98 10.29
C LEU A 499 1.13 28.25 11.44
N GLY A 500 -0.03 28.80 11.11
CA GLY A 500 -1.12 29.12 12.03
C GLY A 500 -2.04 27.94 12.35
N SER A 501 -3.23 28.27 12.85
CA SER A 501 -4.26 27.31 13.22
C SER A 501 -5.60 27.68 12.57
N VAL A 502 -6.41 26.68 12.21
CA VAL A 502 -7.78 26.89 11.71
C VAL A 502 -8.80 26.21 12.60
N TRP A 503 -10.01 26.78 12.65
CA TRP A 503 -11.18 26.15 13.24
C TRP A 503 -12.09 25.67 12.12
N CYS A 504 -12.38 24.37 12.09
CA CYS A 504 -13.19 23.75 11.04
C CYS A 504 -14.42 23.06 11.61
N TRP A 505 -15.57 23.20 10.96
CA TRP A 505 -16.84 22.62 11.39
C TRP A 505 -17.73 22.27 10.20
N VAL A 506 -18.74 21.43 10.45
CA VAL A 506 -19.71 20.99 9.43
C VAL A 506 -21.06 21.65 9.69
N ASP A 507 -21.70 22.07 8.61
CA ASP A 507 -23.01 22.72 8.56
C ASP A 507 -23.11 23.93 9.49
N SER A 508 -24.12 23.98 10.35
CA SER A 508 -24.31 25.03 11.35
C SER A 508 -23.63 24.72 12.69
N ASN A 509 -22.91 23.59 12.81
CA ASN A 509 -22.42 23.10 14.08
C ASN A 509 -21.02 23.63 14.45
N ARG A 510 -20.88 24.96 14.53
CA ARG A 510 -19.57 25.59 14.81
C ARG A 510 -19.02 25.27 16.21
N ASN A 511 -19.89 24.96 17.16
CA ASN A 511 -19.49 24.67 18.55
C ASN A 511 -18.77 23.32 18.66
N ASP A 512 -19.17 22.34 17.84
CA ASP A 512 -18.52 21.02 17.77
C ASP A 512 -17.40 20.98 16.72
N GLY A 513 -16.89 22.15 16.32
CA GLY A 513 -15.76 22.24 15.41
C GLY A 513 -14.46 21.69 16.01
N VAL A 514 -13.47 21.50 15.15
CA VAL A 514 -12.13 21.07 15.55
C VAL A 514 -11.10 22.13 15.20
N ARG A 515 -10.11 22.28 16.07
CA ARG A 515 -8.91 23.07 15.79
C ARG A 515 -7.90 22.19 15.05
N LEU A 516 -7.37 22.69 13.94
CA LEU A 516 -6.27 22.06 13.20
C LEU A 516 -5.05 22.98 13.25
N ASP A 517 -3.95 22.50 13.82
CA ASP A 517 -2.73 23.27 14.01
C ASP A 517 -1.70 22.95 12.94
N GLY A 518 -1.33 23.94 12.13
CA GLY A 518 -0.25 23.85 11.14
C GLY A 518 1.13 23.81 11.80
N TYR A 519 1.28 24.38 12.98
CA TYR A 519 2.52 24.28 13.75
C TYR A 519 2.64 22.93 14.48
N TRP A 520 3.89 22.48 14.65
CA TRP A 520 4.30 21.43 15.58
C TRP A 520 5.77 21.61 15.95
N ASP A 521 6.28 20.80 16.87
CA ASP A 521 7.65 20.85 17.37
C ASP A 521 8.60 19.83 16.70
N ILE A 522 8.12 19.05 15.73
CA ILE A 522 8.92 18.08 14.97
C ILE A 522 9.69 18.80 13.84
N LYS A 523 10.94 19.18 14.10
CA LYS A 523 11.76 20.02 13.20
C LYS A 523 12.18 19.29 11.93
N GLU A 524 12.47 18.00 12.04
CA GLU A 524 12.95 17.15 10.94
C GLU A 524 11.84 16.83 9.91
N ARG A 525 10.59 17.22 10.18
CA ARG A 525 9.44 16.91 9.34
C ARG A 525 8.68 18.15 8.89
N ASN A 526 8.51 18.23 7.58
CA ASN A 526 7.67 19.21 6.89
C ASN A 526 6.74 18.43 5.96
N MET A 527 5.55 18.06 6.42
CA MET A 527 4.69 17.09 5.73
C MET A 527 3.22 17.52 5.72
N GLY A 528 2.49 17.00 4.74
CA GLY A 528 1.04 17.01 4.75
C GLY A 528 0.52 15.94 5.68
N VAL A 529 -0.38 16.33 6.57
CA VAL A 529 -1.11 15.43 7.46
C VAL A 529 -2.60 15.48 7.12
N VAL A 530 -3.35 14.55 7.69
CA VAL A 530 -4.79 14.46 7.53
C VAL A 530 -5.42 14.27 8.88
N ASP A 531 -6.34 15.16 9.22
CA ASP A 531 -7.14 15.06 10.42
C ASP A 531 -8.63 15.12 10.10
N LYS A 532 -9.39 14.35 10.88
CA LYS A 532 -10.83 14.26 10.79
C LYS A 532 -11.46 15.51 11.38
N VAL A 533 -12.45 16.07 10.69
CA VAL A 533 -13.23 17.22 11.17
C VAL A 533 -14.54 16.77 11.80
N ALA A 534 -15.23 15.82 11.19
CA ALA A 534 -16.45 15.24 11.75
C ALA A 534 -16.61 13.78 11.32
N ASP A 535 -17.31 13.00 12.13
CA ASP A 535 -17.89 11.69 11.82
C ASP A 535 -19.37 11.68 12.17
N GLY A 536 -20.06 10.55 11.91
CA GLY A 536 -21.47 10.43 12.27
C GLY A 536 -22.42 11.17 11.32
N LEU A 537 -21.93 11.66 10.18
CA LEU A 537 -22.74 12.47 9.26
C LEU A 537 -23.84 11.62 8.61
N ALA A 538 -25.05 12.17 8.55
CA ALA A 538 -26.17 11.58 7.83
C ALA A 538 -25.88 11.52 6.33
N PRO A 539 -26.40 10.53 5.57
CA PRO A 539 -26.32 10.59 4.12
C PRO A 539 -27.00 11.84 3.58
N GLY A 540 -26.33 12.58 2.70
CA GLY A 540 -26.88 13.79 2.10
C GLY A 540 -25.87 14.93 1.92
N PRO A 541 -26.36 16.11 1.52
CA PRO A 541 -25.52 17.28 1.30
C PRO A 541 -25.08 17.91 2.63
N HIS A 542 -23.80 18.25 2.70
CA HIS A 542 -23.16 18.91 3.83
C HIS A 542 -22.27 20.06 3.36
N ARG A 543 -21.98 20.99 4.28
CA ARG A 543 -21.05 22.09 4.06
C ARG A 543 -19.96 22.11 5.13
N LEU A 544 -18.73 21.87 4.72
CA LEU A 544 -17.54 22.06 5.56
C LEU A 544 -17.13 23.53 5.54
N SER A 545 -16.85 24.11 6.70
CA SER A 545 -16.37 25.49 6.86
C SER A 545 -15.06 25.50 7.64
N CYS A 546 -14.10 26.34 7.25
CA CYS A 546 -12.83 26.50 7.95
C CYS A 546 -12.41 27.97 8.03
N GLU A 547 -12.10 28.43 9.23
CA GLU A 547 -11.73 29.81 9.54
C GLU A 547 -10.30 29.88 10.10
N LEU A 548 -9.48 30.77 9.57
CA LEU A 548 -8.13 31.03 10.10
C LEU A 548 -8.21 31.78 11.43
N LEU A 549 -7.61 31.21 12.48
CA LEU A 549 -7.61 31.77 13.82
C LEU A 549 -6.59 32.91 14.00
N SER A 550 -6.86 33.79 14.95
CA SER A 550 -5.96 34.89 15.31
C SER A 550 -4.77 34.45 16.16
N ASP A 551 -4.99 33.43 16.99
CA ASP A 551 -4.00 32.78 17.84
C ASP A 551 -3.34 31.61 17.10
N THR A 552 -2.12 31.27 17.52
CA THR A 552 -1.28 30.28 16.85
C THR A 552 -0.39 29.58 17.88
N LEU A 553 -0.05 28.32 17.61
CA LEU A 553 0.94 27.58 18.39
C LEU A 553 2.38 27.90 17.95
N ASP A 554 2.58 28.57 16.81
CA ASP A 554 3.92 28.97 16.40
C ASP A 554 4.50 30.01 17.34
N THR A 555 5.65 29.69 17.92
CA THR A 555 6.41 30.55 18.85
C THR A 555 6.83 31.90 18.24
N LYS A 556 6.87 32.02 16.91
CA LYS A 556 7.14 33.27 16.19
C LYS A 556 5.88 34.03 15.77
N ALA A 557 4.72 33.62 16.27
CA ALA A 557 3.41 34.18 15.96
C ALA A 557 3.04 34.13 14.46
N GLY A 558 3.54 33.13 13.71
CA GLY A 558 3.17 32.86 12.33
C GLY A 558 1.72 32.41 12.19
N LYS A 559 1.05 32.89 11.14
CA LYS A 559 -0.40 32.72 10.92
C LYS A 559 -0.75 32.16 9.55
N GLU A 560 0.23 31.71 8.78
CA GLU A 560 -0.04 31.14 7.46
C GLU A 560 -0.65 29.74 7.62
N PHE A 561 -1.77 29.43 6.98
CA PHE A 561 -2.28 28.06 6.96
C PHE A 561 -2.37 27.54 5.54
N ARG A 562 -1.99 26.28 5.33
CA ARG A 562 -1.89 25.66 4.01
C ARG A 562 -2.71 24.38 3.95
N LEU A 563 -3.79 24.42 3.18
CA LEU A 563 -4.69 23.30 2.94
C LEU A 563 -4.40 22.70 1.55
N PHE A 564 -4.41 21.38 1.40
CA PHE A 564 -4.14 20.73 0.10
C PHE A 564 -5.09 19.60 -0.27
N ALA A 565 -5.95 19.13 0.63
CA ALA A 565 -7.00 18.17 0.28
C ALA A 565 -8.24 18.29 1.17
N ILE A 566 -9.40 17.91 0.62
CA ILE A 566 -10.65 17.66 1.35
C ILE A 566 -11.09 16.24 1.03
N MET A 567 -11.48 15.47 2.04
CA MET A 567 -11.85 14.06 1.88
C MET A 567 -13.12 13.73 2.65
N HIS A 568 -13.93 12.83 2.11
CA HIS A 568 -15.16 12.36 2.75
C HIS A 568 -15.54 10.96 2.26
N ASP A 569 -16.51 10.32 2.94
CA ASP A 569 -17.06 9.00 2.57
C ASP A 569 -18.57 8.86 2.81
#